data_AF-A0AAN8X4Y9-F1
#
_entry.id   AF-A0AAN8X4Y9-F1
#
_cell.length_a   1.000
_cell.length_b   1.000
_cell.length_c   1.000
_cell.angle_alpha   90.00
_cell.angle_beta   90.00
_cell.angle_gamma   90.00
#
_symmetry.space_group_name_H-M   'P 1'
#
loop_
_entity.id
_entity.type
_entity.pdbx_description
1 polymer ?
#
loop_
_entity_poly.entity_id
_entity_poly.type
_entity_poly.pdbx_seq_one_letter_code
_entity_poly.pdbx_strand_id
1 'polypeptide(L)'
;MLEVTNIQDGEIISHRLCLLRVAGTQAEATCAAIHNQSDNSRNGTLWKIYNGGFNALVPLIDGKNYLRIICGTEEMTIQVEYQPLRIPRFIRLVYITCLNEEKFQGPPSMERSPNTAVRKIQTGALVLQTFVAETLAAEGLGRRTFRYELNTEGNPIVHVVQLPLTLKEAHKFTEERLWETAALQILSSHLADKNCKYVAFFCGTRFNNPDKVIVKDEPEIMGLTKGHVSLGGGGLALVGTGALYSWATDVEDVIEAMQNNTPVDTNYLLDFSGGR
;
A
#
# COMPACT_ATOMS: atom_id res chain seq x y z
N MET A 1 15.88 23.72 15.80
CA MET A 1 16.75 22.56 15.94
C MET A 1 15.94 21.36 15.56
N LEU A 2 16.33 20.74 14.45
CA LEU A 2 15.72 19.51 13.96
C LEU A 2 15.72 18.42 15.02
N GLU A 3 14.59 17.74 15.13
CA GLU A 3 14.40 16.61 16.06
C GLU A 3 13.60 15.52 15.35
N VAL A 4 14.08 14.27 15.44
CA VAL A 4 13.31 13.08 15.07
C VAL A 4 12.53 12.63 16.30
N THR A 5 11.21 12.58 16.19
CA THR A 5 10.31 12.46 17.36
C THR A 5 9.76 11.06 17.60
N ASN A 6 9.81 10.18 16.60
CA ASN A 6 9.20 8.84 16.69
C ASN A 6 10.19 7.67 16.63
N ILE A 7 11.48 7.96 16.44
CA ILE A 7 12.56 6.98 16.30
C ILE A 7 13.77 7.45 17.10
N GLN A 8 14.39 6.52 17.83
CA GLN A 8 15.64 6.73 18.56
C GLN A 8 16.85 6.40 17.68
N ASP A 9 17.97 7.07 17.94
CA ASP A 9 19.24 6.75 17.28
C ASP A 9 19.68 5.31 17.61
N GLY A 10 19.99 4.53 16.57
CA GLY A 10 20.29 3.11 16.66
C GLY A 10 19.08 2.18 16.82
N GLU A 11 17.84 2.70 16.74
CA GLU A 11 16.64 1.87 16.88
C GLU A 11 16.56 0.79 15.79
N ILE A 12 16.16 -0.42 16.21
CA ILE A 12 15.97 -1.57 15.33
C ILE A 12 14.52 -1.60 14.84
N ILE A 13 14.34 -1.57 13.52
CA ILE A 13 13.04 -1.64 12.85
C ILE A 13 12.94 -2.95 12.07
N SER A 14 11.77 -3.58 12.11
CA SER A 14 11.54 -4.91 11.55
C SER A 14 10.83 -4.95 10.19
N HIS A 15 10.56 -3.76 9.63
CA HIS A 15 9.91 -3.55 8.35
C HIS A 15 10.73 -2.57 7.51
N ARG A 16 10.64 -2.70 6.19
CA ARG A 16 11.53 -2.02 5.25
C ARG A 16 11.29 -0.52 5.16
N LEU A 17 10.03 -0.08 5.28
CA LEU A 17 9.67 1.31 5.05
C LEU A 17 9.61 2.08 6.38
N CYS A 18 10.62 2.90 6.65
CA CYS A 18 10.72 3.69 7.87
C CYS A 18 9.85 4.95 7.80
N LEU A 19 9.01 5.19 8.80
CA LEU A 19 8.36 6.48 9.01
C LEU A 19 9.26 7.35 9.89
N LEU A 20 9.73 8.49 9.37
CA LEU A 20 10.36 9.54 10.18
C LEU A 20 9.39 10.69 10.39
N ARG A 21 9.23 11.12 11.64
CA ARG A 21 8.52 12.34 12.03
C ARG A 21 9.54 13.36 12.53
N VAL A 22 9.78 14.39 11.72
CA VAL A 22 10.77 15.42 11.99
C VAL A 22 10.05 16.70 12.40
N ALA A 23 10.48 17.31 13.50
CA ALA A 23 10.00 18.58 14.02
C ALA A 23 11.14 19.59 14.17
N GLY A 24 10.81 20.84 14.49
CA GLY A 24 11.79 21.88 14.79
C GLY A 24 12.48 22.47 13.57
N THR A 25 11.83 22.41 12.40
CA THR A 25 12.33 23.03 11.16
C THR A 25 12.32 24.55 11.27
N GLN A 26 13.20 25.21 10.51
CA GLN A 26 13.24 26.67 10.44
C GLN A 26 11.93 27.23 9.86
N ALA A 27 11.50 28.41 10.34
CA ALA A 27 10.23 29.01 9.96
C ALA A 27 10.10 29.32 8.45
N GLU A 28 11.22 29.58 7.77
CA GLU A 28 11.26 29.91 6.35
C GLU A 28 11.42 28.68 5.44
N ALA A 29 11.69 27.50 6.01
CA ALA A 29 11.92 26.30 5.23
C ALA A 29 10.61 25.70 4.72
N THR A 30 10.51 25.50 3.40
CA THR A 30 9.33 24.91 2.74
C THR A 30 9.51 23.44 2.38
N CYS A 31 10.75 22.96 2.35
CA CYS A 31 11.09 21.57 2.10
C CYS A 31 12.33 21.13 2.88
N ALA A 32 12.43 19.82 3.09
CA ALA A 32 13.62 19.14 3.63
C ALA A 32 14.01 18.00 2.70
N ALA A 33 15.29 17.66 2.67
CA ALA A 33 15.81 16.50 1.97
C ALA A 33 16.17 15.40 2.97
N ILE A 34 15.81 14.16 2.66
CA ILE A 34 16.35 12.99 3.36
C ILE A 34 17.13 12.15 2.38
N HIS A 35 18.37 11.82 2.74
CA HIS A 35 19.21 10.90 2.00
C HIS A 35 19.58 9.71 2.89
N ASN A 36 19.24 8.50 2.47
CA ASN A 36 19.78 7.29 3.05
C ASN A 36 21.21 7.08 2.52
N GLN A 37 22.21 7.46 3.30
CA GLN A 37 23.62 7.38 2.88
C GLN A 37 24.14 5.94 2.77
N SER A 38 23.32 4.95 3.15
CA SER A 38 23.68 3.54 3.13
C SER A 38 23.23 2.84 1.84
N ASP A 39 22.34 3.44 1.06
CA ASP A 39 21.93 2.89 -0.22
C ASP A 39 22.81 3.40 -1.38
N ASN A 40 22.65 2.79 -2.56
CA ASN A 40 23.36 3.21 -3.78
C ASN A 40 22.70 4.41 -4.47
N SER A 41 21.61 4.96 -3.91
CA SER A 41 20.95 6.12 -4.47
C SER A 41 21.80 7.37 -4.19
N ARG A 42 22.00 8.18 -5.22
CA ARG A 42 22.78 9.42 -5.10
C ARG A 42 21.91 10.62 -4.73
N ASN A 43 20.60 10.45 -4.75
CA ASN A 43 19.65 11.56 -4.61
C ASN A 43 18.86 11.38 -3.33
N GLY A 44 18.79 12.45 -2.53
CA GLY A 44 17.82 12.52 -1.44
C GLY A 44 16.40 12.76 -1.96
N THR A 45 15.42 12.27 -1.24
CA THR A 45 14.00 12.56 -1.49
C THR A 45 13.61 13.86 -0.80
N LEU A 46 12.85 14.71 -1.50
CA LEU A 46 12.34 15.97 -0.97
C LEU A 46 10.99 15.77 -0.29
N TRP A 47 10.84 16.35 0.90
CA TRP A 47 9.63 16.30 1.70
C TRP A 47 9.14 17.71 1.98
N LYS A 48 7.84 17.95 1.82
CA LYS A 48 7.23 19.25 2.11
C LYS A 48 7.13 19.47 3.62
N ILE A 49 7.52 20.66 4.07
CA ILE A 49 7.41 21.08 5.47
C ILE A 49 6.03 21.69 5.70
N TYR A 50 5.39 21.31 6.80
CA TYR A 50 4.12 21.84 7.26
C TYR A 50 4.16 22.07 8.76
N ASN A 51 3.79 23.29 9.21
CA ASN A 51 3.77 23.69 10.62
C ASN A 51 5.07 23.36 11.40
N GLY A 52 6.24 23.63 10.80
CA GLY A 52 7.53 23.45 11.48
C GLY A 52 8.02 21.99 11.55
N GLY A 53 7.42 21.09 10.77
CA GLY A 53 7.83 19.68 10.70
C GLY A 53 7.41 19.00 9.41
N PHE A 54 7.77 17.73 9.25
CA PHE A 54 7.36 16.91 8.12
C PHE A 54 7.43 15.41 8.46
N ASN A 55 6.70 14.62 7.68
CA ASN A 55 6.76 13.17 7.72
C ASN A 55 7.46 12.66 6.46
N ALA A 56 8.31 11.67 6.61
CA ALA A 56 9.03 11.03 5.52
C ALA A 56 8.89 9.51 5.58
N LEU A 57 8.71 8.89 4.42
CA LEU A 57 8.69 7.45 4.25
C LEU A 57 9.98 7.04 3.53
N VAL A 58 10.90 6.42 4.27
CA VAL A 58 12.26 6.15 3.80
C VAL A 58 12.48 4.64 3.66
N PRO A 59 12.69 4.12 2.44
CA PRO A 59 13.09 2.74 2.25
C PRO A 59 14.45 2.46 2.91
N LEU A 60 14.51 1.39 3.71
CA LEU A 60 15.74 0.92 4.33
C LEU A 60 16.36 -0.23 3.52
N ILE A 61 17.68 -0.37 3.63
CA ILE A 61 18.44 -1.55 3.22
C ILE A 61 18.76 -2.42 4.44
N ASP A 62 19.06 -3.70 4.24
CA ASP A 62 19.34 -4.64 5.35
C ASP A 62 20.53 -4.16 6.19
N GLY A 63 20.38 -4.19 7.52
CA GLY A 63 21.38 -3.68 8.45
C GLY A 63 21.27 -2.18 8.71
N LYS A 64 22.43 -1.52 8.90
CA LYS A 64 22.50 -0.12 9.35
C LYS A 64 22.23 0.85 8.21
N ASN A 65 21.36 1.81 8.47
CA ASN A 65 20.98 2.90 7.58
C ASN A 65 21.28 4.24 8.26
N TYR A 66 22.07 5.09 7.62
CA TYR A 66 22.38 6.44 8.10
C TYR A 66 21.53 7.45 7.32
N LEU A 67 20.49 7.95 7.98
CA LEU A 67 19.48 8.83 7.37
C LEU A 67 19.88 10.28 7.65
N ARG A 68 20.47 10.91 6.63
CA ARG A 68 20.87 12.32 6.68
C ARG A 68 19.68 13.20 6.34
N ILE A 69 19.30 14.08 7.27
CA ILE A 69 18.18 15.01 7.16
C ILE A 69 18.74 16.41 7.01
N ILE A 70 18.33 17.13 5.97
CA ILE A 70 18.81 18.47 5.63
C ILE A 70 17.61 19.40 5.48
N CYS A 71 17.59 20.51 6.23
CA CYS A 71 16.53 21.51 6.20
C CYS A 71 17.15 22.92 6.30
N GLY A 72 17.23 23.63 5.17
CA GLY A 72 17.89 24.93 5.11
C GLY A 72 19.37 24.81 5.48
N THR A 73 19.78 25.49 6.55
CA THR A 73 21.15 25.42 7.09
C THR A 73 21.34 24.39 8.20
N GLU A 74 20.24 23.77 8.67
CA GLU A 74 20.30 22.71 9.68
C GLU A 74 20.44 21.34 9.02
N GLU A 75 21.24 20.50 9.66
CA GLU A 75 21.46 19.12 9.25
C GLU A 75 21.58 18.25 10.49
N MET A 76 21.01 17.04 10.41
CA MET A 76 21.26 15.98 11.38
C MET A 76 21.34 14.63 10.68
N THR A 77 21.92 13.64 11.35
CA THR A 77 21.89 12.25 10.89
C THR A 77 21.37 11.39 12.02
N ILE A 78 20.47 10.47 11.69
CA ILE A 78 20.00 9.43 12.60
C ILE A 78 20.36 8.06 12.00
N GLN A 79 20.85 7.16 12.84
CA GLN A 79 21.10 5.78 12.47
C GLN A 79 19.87 4.93 12.81
N VAL A 80 19.41 4.14 11.85
CA VAL A 80 18.35 3.14 12.03
C VAL A 80 18.87 1.80 11.58
N GLU A 81 18.54 0.71 12.26
CA GLU A 81 18.93 -0.63 11.82
C GLU A 81 17.71 -1.42 11.35
N TYR A 82 17.67 -1.77 10.06
CA TYR A 82 16.64 -2.66 9.53
C TYR A 82 17.05 -4.11 9.76
N GLN A 83 16.25 -4.82 10.55
CA GLN A 83 16.38 -6.27 10.75
C GLN A 83 15.07 -6.96 10.36
N PRO A 84 14.98 -7.56 9.15
CA PRO A 84 13.78 -8.26 8.71
C PRO A 84 13.33 -9.33 9.70
N LEU A 85 12.01 -9.44 9.93
CA LEU A 85 11.45 -10.49 10.78
C LEU A 85 11.85 -11.89 10.29
N ARG A 86 12.46 -12.68 11.18
CA ARG A 86 12.85 -14.08 10.95
C ARG A 86 11.85 -15.04 11.59
N ILE A 87 10.63 -15.03 11.06
CA ILE A 87 9.55 -15.94 11.46
C ILE A 87 9.10 -16.77 10.25
N PRO A 88 8.66 -18.03 10.45
CA PRO A 88 8.27 -18.89 9.33
C PRO A 88 6.95 -18.47 8.68
N ARG A 89 6.10 -17.70 9.39
CA ARG A 89 4.79 -17.24 8.90
C ARG A 89 4.93 -15.94 8.13
N PHE A 90 4.23 -15.83 7.01
CA PHE A 90 4.29 -14.66 6.14
C PHE A 90 2.97 -14.43 5.42
N ILE A 91 2.85 -13.25 4.82
CA ILE A 91 1.73 -12.87 3.96
C ILE A 91 2.16 -12.90 2.50
N ARG A 92 1.38 -13.54 1.63
CA ARG A 92 1.53 -13.51 0.18
C ARG A 92 0.46 -12.62 -0.43
N LEU A 93 0.89 -11.71 -1.31
CA LEU A 93 -0.01 -10.82 -2.03
C LEU A 93 -0.32 -11.44 -3.39
N VAL A 94 -1.57 -11.34 -3.83
CA VAL A 94 -2.02 -11.90 -5.11
C VAL A 94 -2.88 -10.87 -5.84
N TYR A 95 -2.59 -10.58 -7.10
CA TYR A 95 -3.47 -9.83 -7.98
C TYR A 95 -4.23 -10.82 -8.88
N ILE A 96 -5.55 -10.86 -8.73
CA ILE A 96 -6.43 -11.83 -9.40
C ILE A 96 -6.99 -11.20 -10.66
N THR A 97 -6.75 -11.84 -11.81
CA THR A 97 -7.27 -11.43 -13.12
C THR A 97 -8.33 -12.39 -13.64
N CYS A 98 -9.03 -12.00 -14.70
CA CYS A 98 -9.97 -12.85 -15.42
C CYS A 98 -9.44 -13.18 -16.83
N LEU A 99 -10.05 -14.15 -17.49
CA LEU A 99 -9.81 -14.42 -18.90
C LEU A 99 -10.08 -13.17 -19.74
N ASN A 100 -9.09 -12.77 -20.54
CA ASN A 100 -9.12 -11.61 -21.44
C ASN A 100 -9.37 -10.25 -20.76
N GLU A 101 -9.27 -10.17 -19.43
CA GLU A 101 -9.37 -8.92 -18.69
C GLU A 101 -8.43 -8.96 -17.47
N GLU A 102 -7.43 -8.09 -17.51
CA GLU A 102 -6.38 -8.04 -16.49
C GLU A 102 -6.26 -6.65 -15.87
N LYS A 103 -7.01 -5.67 -16.37
CA LYS A 103 -6.93 -4.29 -15.92
C LYS A 103 -7.81 -4.08 -14.69
N PHE A 104 -7.37 -3.21 -13.79
CA PHE A 104 -8.23 -2.69 -12.73
C PHE A 104 -9.00 -1.45 -13.25
N GLN A 105 -10.01 -1.01 -12.48
CA GLN A 105 -10.75 0.20 -12.80
C GLN A 105 -9.96 1.45 -12.39
N GLY A 106 -9.97 2.47 -13.24
CA GLY A 106 -9.35 3.77 -12.95
C GLY A 106 -9.69 4.78 -14.04
N PRO A 107 -9.26 6.05 -13.87
CA PRO A 107 -9.47 7.11 -14.84
C PRO A 107 -9.01 6.72 -16.26
N PRO A 108 -9.64 7.23 -17.34
CA PRO A 108 -9.25 6.89 -18.72
C PRO A 108 -7.80 7.22 -19.07
N SER A 109 -7.24 8.27 -18.47
CA SER A 109 -5.86 8.72 -18.66
C SER A 109 -4.82 7.90 -17.88
N MET A 110 -5.25 7.03 -16.96
CA MET A 110 -4.36 6.25 -16.10
C MET A 110 -3.94 4.93 -16.75
N GLU A 111 -2.68 4.54 -16.55
CA GLU A 111 -2.24 3.18 -16.84
C GLU A 111 -2.90 2.19 -15.85
N ARG A 112 -3.62 1.21 -16.40
CA ARG A 112 -4.41 0.25 -15.60
C ARG A 112 -3.91 -1.18 -15.74
N SER A 113 -2.65 -1.35 -16.15
CA SER A 113 -2.08 -2.66 -16.44
C SER A 113 -1.89 -3.49 -15.16
N PRO A 114 -1.75 -4.83 -15.28
CA PRO A 114 -1.34 -5.67 -14.16
C PRO A 114 -0.04 -5.20 -13.50
N ASN A 115 0.92 -4.68 -14.30
CA ASN A 115 2.17 -4.16 -13.78
C ASN A 115 1.94 -2.94 -12.88
N THR A 116 1.08 -2.01 -13.30
CA THR A 116 0.71 -0.87 -12.46
C THR A 116 -0.02 -1.33 -11.20
N ALA A 117 -0.92 -2.30 -11.30
CA ALA A 117 -1.63 -2.86 -10.14
C ALA A 117 -0.65 -3.49 -9.14
N VAL A 118 0.30 -4.30 -9.62
CA VAL A 118 1.36 -4.90 -8.80
C VAL A 118 2.14 -3.83 -8.06
N ARG A 119 2.63 -2.79 -8.73
CA ARG A 119 3.39 -1.70 -8.10
C ARG A 119 2.58 -0.97 -7.03
N LYS A 120 1.32 -0.63 -7.33
CA LYS A 120 0.41 -0.01 -6.37
C LYS A 120 0.16 -0.89 -5.15
N ILE A 121 -0.08 -2.19 -5.35
CA ILE A 121 -0.28 -3.16 -4.25
C ILE A 121 1.00 -3.32 -3.42
N GLN A 122 2.18 -3.37 -4.04
CA GLN A 122 3.48 -3.43 -3.34
C GLN A 122 3.69 -2.20 -2.46
N THR A 123 3.44 -1.01 -3.00
CA THR A 123 3.55 0.25 -2.25
C THR A 123 2.54 0.31 -1.10
N GLY A 124 1.27 0.00 -1.36
CA GLY A 124 0.24 -0.06 -0.32
C GLY A 124 0.54 -1.09 0.78
N ALA A 125 1.15 -2.23 0.42
CA ALA A 125 1.59 -3.24 1.38
C ALA A 125 2.70 -2.72 2.31
N LEU A 126 3.72 -2.05 1.75
CA LEU A 126 4.77 -1.42 2.56
C LEU A 126 4.17 -0.39 3.53
N VAL A 127 3.29 0.49 3.04
CA VAL A 127 2.61 1.50 3.86
C VAL A 127 1.77 0.85 4.96
N LEU A 128 1.01 -0.21 4.66
CA LEU A 128 0.22 -0.94 5.64
C LEU A 128 1.10 -1.57 6.73
N GLN A 129 2.22 -2.17 6.33
CA GLN A 129 3.16 -2.80 7.27
C GLN A 129 3.73 -1.75 8.25
N THR A 130 4.11 -0.57 7.74
CA THR A 130 4.56 0.58 8.55
C THR A 130 3.45 1.11 9.44
N PHE A 131 2.26 1.33 8.88
CA PHE A 131 1.09 1.81 9.64
C PHE A 131 0.79 0.93 10.85
N VAL A 132 0.76 -0.39 10.66
CA VAL A 132 0.52 -1.34 11.76
C VAL A 132 1.64 -1.26 12.81
N ALA A 133 2.91 -1.17 12.38
CA ALA A 133 4.04 -1.06 13.30
C ALA A 133 3.98 0.20 14.16
N GLU A 134 3.71 1.35 13.53
CA GLU A 134 3.62 2.64 14.22
C GLU A 134 2.38 2.73 15.12
N THR A 135 1.25 2.18 14.68
CA THR A 135 0.02 2.15 15.48
C THR A 135 0.21 1.33 16.74
N LEU A 136 0.78 0.12 16.62
CA LEU A 136 1.04 -0.72 17.79
C LEU A 136 2.08 -0.11 18.73
N ALA A 137 3.10 0.58 18.20
CA ALA A 137 4.06 1.30 19.02
C ALA A 137 3.41 2.45 19.80
N ALA A 138 2.54 3.24 19.15
CA ALA A 138 1.82 4.34 19.78
C ALA A 138 0.89 3.88 20.91
N GLU A 139 0.31 2.68 20.77
CA GLU A 139 -0.51 2.03 21.81
C GLU A 139 0.33 1.31 22.90
N GLY A 140 1.66 1.44 22.89
CA GLY A 140 2.55 0.82 23.89
C GLY A 140 2.76 -0.69 23.72
N LEU A 141 2.37 -1.28 22.58
CA LEU A 141 2.52 -2.70 22.26
C LEU A 141 3.84 -3.01 21.52
N GLY A 142 4.69 -1.99 21.36
CA GLY A 142 5.95 -2.03 20.63
C GLY A 142 5.77 -1.98 19.12
N ARG A 143 6.88 -1.70 18.41
CA ARG A 143 6.91 -1.55 16.94
C ARG A 143 6.88 -2.89 16.21
N ARG A 144 5.76 -3.60 16.35
CA ARG A 144 5.56 -4.96 15.83
C ARG A 144 4.71 -4.94 14.57
N THR A 145 5.02 -5.82 13.63
CA THR A 145 4.22 -5.98 12.42
C THR A 145 4.39 -7.41 11.89
N PHE A 146 3.73 -7.73 10.79
CA PHE A 146 3.87 -9.01 10.09
C PHE A 146 4.95 -8.91 9.00
N ARG A 147 5.33 -10.02 8.35
CA ARG A 147 6.21 -10.00 7.16
C ARG A 147 5.48 -10.45 5.91
N TYR A 148 5.87 -9.86 4.77
CA TYR A 148 5.51 -10.34 3.45
C TYR A 148 6.50 -11.39 2.93
N GLU A 149 6.08 -12.16 1.93
CA GLU A 149 7.01 -12.79 0.99
C GLU A 149 7.78 -11.72 0.22
N LEU A 150 9.11 -11.82 0.16
CA LEU A 150 9.98 -10.79 -0.42
C LEU A 150 10.76 -11.36 -1.61
N ASN A 151 11.01 -10.53 -2.63
CA ASN A 151 11.94 -10.85 -3.70
C ASN A 151 13.41 -10.70 -3.23
N THR A 152 14.36 -10.96 -4.13
CA THR A 152 15.80 -10.84 -3.86
C THR A 152 16.25 -9.43 -3.51
N GLU A 153 15.47 -8.41 -3.91
CA GLU A 153 15.73 -7.00 -3.60
C GLU A 153 15.08 -6.58 -2.27
N GLY A 154 14.34 -7.46 -1.59
CA GLY A 154 13.64 -7.21 -0.33
C GLY A 154 12.25 -6.56 -0.47
N ASN A 155 11.68 -6.51 -1.69
CA ASN A 155 10.36 -5.93 -1.94
C ASN A 155 9.25 -6.99 -1.84
N PRO A 156 8.03 -6.66 -1.37
CA PRO A 156 6.92 -7.60 -1.34
C PRO A 156 6.65 -8.20 -2.73
N ILE A 157 6.42 -9.51 -2.82
CA ILE A 157 6.02 -10.16 -4.07
C ILE A 157 4.49 -10.09 -4.20
N VAL A 158 4.01 -9.64 -5.35
CA VAL A 158 2.60 -9.74 -5.75
C VAL A 158 2.50 -10.72 -6.91
N HIS A 159 1.89 -11.88 -6.66
CA HIS A 159 1.69 -12.90 -7.69
C HIS A 159 0.48 -12.56 -8.54
N VAL A 160 0.58 -12.65 -9.86
CA VAL A 160 -0.57 -12.49 -10.75
C VAL A 160 -1.18 -13.86 -11.04
N VAL A 161 -2.46 -14.04 -10.73
CA VAL A 161 -3.17 -15.29 -10.92
C VAL A 161 -4.44 -15.03 -11.71
N GLN A 162 -4.55 -15.66 -12.89
CA GLN A 162 -5.75 -15.58 -13.71
C GLN A 162 -6.77 -16.65 -13.29
N LEU A 163 -8.00 -16.23 -13.04
CA LEU A 163 -9.13 -17.14 -12.87
C LEU A 163 -9.56 -17.70 -14.22
N PRO A 164 -10.03 -18.96 -14.28
CA PRO A 164 -10.58 -19.57 -15.49
C PRO A 164 -12.02 -19.07 -15.77
N LEU A 165 -12.27 -17.77 -15.60
CA LEU A 165 -13.56 -17.12 -15.77
C LEU A 165 -13.38 -15.81 -16.54
N THR A 166 -14.32 -15.47 -17.41
CA THR A 166 -14.43 -14.13 -17.97
C THR A 166 -14.95 -13.14 -16.91
N LEU A 167 -14.71 -11.84 -17.10
CA LEU A 167 -15.25 -10.81 -16.21
C LEU A 167 -16.79 -10.89 -16.08
N LYS A 168 -17.48 -11.17 -17.20
CA LYS A 168 -18.94 -11.29 -17.25
C LYS A 168 -19.46 -12.47 -16.41
N GLU A 169 -18.72 -13.56 -16.34
CA GLU A 169 -19.07 -14.71 -15.49
C GLU A 169 -18.80 -14.40 -14.03
N ALA A 170 -17.64 -13.83 -13.73
CA ALA A 170 -17.27 -13.42 -12.38
C ALA A 170 -18.29 -12.44 -11.77
N HIS A 171 -18.82 -11.49 -12.56
CA HIS A 171 -19.86 -10.55 -12.12
C HIS A 171 -21.23 -11.17 -11.81
N LYS A 172 -21.44 -12.45 -12.13
CA LYS A 172 -22.67 -13.18 -11.74
C LYS A 172 -22.51 -13.92 -10.42
N PHE A 173 -21.30 -14.04 -9.90
CA PHE A 173 -21.02 -14.78 -8.68
C PHE A 173 -21.29 -13.91 -7.45
N THR A 174 -21.68 -14.54 -6.35
CA THR A 174 -21.66 -13.91 -5.03
C THR A 174 -20.22 -13.72 -4.56
N GLU A 175 -20.02 -12.93 -3.51
CA GLU A 175 -18.69 -12.74 -2.91
C GLU A 175 -18.08 -14.06 -2.45
N GLU A 176 -18.87 -14.93 -1.81
CA GLU A 176 -18.44 -16.24 -1.34
C GLU A 176 -17.99 -17.12 -2.51
N ARG A 177 -18.74 -17.11 -3.61
CA ARG A 177 -18.40 -17.94 -4.76
C ARG A 177 -17.15 -17.43 -5.48
N LEU A 178 -16.95 -16.11 -5.56
CA LEU A 178 -15.69 -15.53 -6.06
C LEU A 178 -14.52 -15.88 -5.16
N TRP A 179 -14.70 -15.77 -3.85
CA TRP A 179 -13.69 -16.13 -2.86
C TRP A 179 -13.32 -17.61 -2.95
N GLU A 180 -14.28 -18.52 -3.05
CA GLU A 180 -14.04 -19.96 -3.24
C GLU A 180 -13.25 -20.23 -4.52
N THR A 181 -13.60 -19.56 -5.61
CA THR A 181 -12.93 -19.73 -6.91
C THR A 181 -11.48 -19.26 -6.81
N ALA A 182 -11.23 -18.08 -6.22
CA ALA A 182 -9.88 -17.56 -6.01
C ALA A 182 -9.08 -18.45 -5.05
N ALA A 183 -9.69 -18.92 -3.96
CA ALA A 183 -9.06 -19.83 -3.00
C ALA A 183 -8.63 -21.12 -3.67
N LEU A 184 -9.52 -21.76 -4.44
CA LEU A 184 -9.20 -22.97 -5.19
C LEU A 184 -8.04 -22.72 -6.16
N GLN A 185 -8.09 -21.65 -6.96
CA GLN A 185 -7.04 -21.34 -7.93
C GLN A 185 -5.67 -21.10 -7.29
N ILE A 186 -5.62 -20.39 -6.15
CA ILE A 186 -4.38 -20.14 -5.42
C ILE A 186 -3.87 -21.44 -4.78
N LEU A 187 -4.73 -22.16 -4.06
CA LEU A 187 -4.33 -23.31 -3.24
C LEU A 187 -4.10 -24.59 -4.05
N SER A 188 -4.58 -24.67 -5.29
CA SER A 188 -4.22 -25.75 -6.22
C SER A 188 -2.93 -25.48 -7.00
N SER A 189 -2.31 -24.32 -6.81
CA SER A 189 -1.08 -23.93 -7.51
C SER A 189 0.17 -24.11 -6.64
N HIS A 190 1.34 -23.81 -7.20
CA HIS A 190 2.61 -23.75 -6.47
C HIS A 190 2.63 -22.65 -5.38
N LEU A 191 1.64 -21.77 -5.34
CA LEU A 191 1.48 -20.74 -4.31
C LEU A 191 0.85 -21.27 -3.02
N ALA A 192 0.49 -22.54 -2.90
CA ALA A 192 -0.03 -23.10 -1.65
C ALA A 192 1.09 -23.25 -0.59
N ASP A 193 0.89 -22.70 0.61
CA ASP A 193 1.83 -22.83 1.73
C ASP A 193 1.11 -22.78 3.08
N LYS A 194 1.40 -23.75 3.96
CA LYS A 194 0.77 -23.91 5.29
C LYS A 194 1.12 -22.79 6.28
N ASN A 195 2.23 -22.08 6.07
CA ASN A 195 2.65 -20.96 6.91
C ASN A 195 2.19 -19.60 6.37
N CYS A 196 1.49 -19.61 5.23
CA CYS A 196 1.10 -18.40 4.51
C CYS A 196 -0.33 -17.97 4.84
N LYS A 197 -0.52 -16.66 4.94
CA LYS A 197 -1.82 -16.00 4.78
C LYS A 197 -1.83 -15.20 3.49
N TYR A 198 -2.97 -15.14 2.83
CA TYR A 198 -3.09 -14.53 1.50
C TYR A 198 -3.93 -13.26 1.58
N VAL A 199 -3.49 -12.23 0.89
CA VAL A 199 -4.31 -11.07 0.56
C VAL A 199 -4.38 -10.97 -0.95
N ALA A 200 -5.56 -11.25 -1.49
CA ALA A 200 -5.83 -11.27 -2.92
C ALA A 200 -6.65 -10.05 -3.32
N PHE A 201 -6.30 -9.45 -4.45
CA PHE A 201 -6.89 -8.24 -4.99
C PHE A 201 -7.59 -8.57 -6.31
N PHE A 202 -8.92 -8.53 -6.32
CA PHE A 202 -9.70 -8.90 -7.49
C PHE A 202 -9.80 -7.74 -8.49
N CYS A 203 -9.16 -7.90 -9.66
CA CYS A 203 -9.14 -6.85 -10.68
C CYS A 203 -10.52 -6.50 -11.23
N GLY A 204 -11.49 -7.40 -11.09
CA GLY A 204 -12.80 -7.30 -11.73
C GLY A 204 -13.80 -6.40 -11.00
N THR A 205 -13.44 -5.74 -9.91
CA THR A 205 -14.34 -4.78 -9.25
C THR A 205 -14.60 -3.58 -10.17
N ARG A 206 -15.88 -3.32 -10.48
CA ARG A 206 -16.31 -2.27 -11.42
C ARG A 206 -17.50 -1.51 -10.85
N PHE A 207 -17.28 -0.24 -10.52
CA PHE A 207 -18.34 0.72 -10.23
C PHE A 207 -18.85 1.37 -11.51
N ASN A 208 -20.16 1.59 -11.64
CA ASN A 208 -20.73 2.32 -12.75
C ASN A 208 -22.06 2.97 -12.35
N ASN A 209 -22.17 4.30 -12.49
CA ASN A 209 -23.36 5.07 -12.14
C ASN A 209 -23.89 5.83 -13.37
N PRO A 210 -24.51 5.12 -14.32
CA PRO A 210 -24.92 5.69 -15.61
C PRO A 210 -26.04 6.73 -15.46
N ASP A 211 -26.91 6.55 -14.46
CA ASP A 211 -28.06 7.41 -14.19
C ASP A 211 -27.69 8.63 -13.33
N LYS A 212 -26.39 8.76 -12.96
CA LYS A 212 -25.85 9.87 -12.16
C LYS A 212 -26.61 10.07 -10.86
N VAL A 213 -27.00 8.97 -10.23
CA VAL A 213 -27.71 9.00 -8.94
C VAL A 213 -26.75 9.57 -7.89
N ILE A 214 -27.26 10.45 -7.04
CA ILE A 214 -26.51 10.92 -5.87
C ILE A 214 -26.48 9.79 -4.87
N VAL A 215 -25.32 9.16 -4.73
CA VAL A 215 -25.10 8.04 -3.82
C VAL A 215 -24.89 8.56 -2.40
N LYS A 216 -25.64 8.02 -1.43
CA LYS A 216 -25.67 8.53 -0.04
C LYS A 216 -25.06 7.59 0.98
N ASP A 217 -25.08 6.29 0.71
CA ASP A 217 -24.61 5.27 1.63
C ASP A 217 -23.92 4.10 0.91
N GLU A 218 -23.27 3.27 1.72
CA GLU A 218 -22.55 2.09 1.24
C GLU A 218 -23.43 1.10 0.47
N PRO A 219 -24.67 0.76 0.90
CA PRO A 219 -25.57 -0.09 0.11
C PRO A 219 -25.82 0.39 -1.32
N GLU A 220 -26.06 1.70 -1.53
CA GLU A 220 -26.23 2.26 -2.86
C GLU A 220 -24.93 2.16 -3.70
N ILE A 221 -23.77 2.41 -3.08
CA ILE A 221 -22.46 2.20 -3.72
C ILE A 221 -22.31 0.74 -4.18
N MET A 222 -22.67 -0.22 -3.33
CA MET A 222 -22.58 -1.65 -3.64
C MET A 222 -23.56 -2.06 -4.73
N GLY A 223 -24.77 -1.48 -4.75
CA GLY A 223 -25.74 -1.69 -5.83
C GLY A 223 -25.22 -1.26 -7.21
N LEU A 224 -24.32 -0.28 -7.24
CA LEU A 224 -23.66 0.23 -8.45
C LEU A 224 -22.30 -0.43 -8.72
N THR A 225 -21.86 -1.35 -7.86
CA THR A 225 -20.56 -2.02 -7.96
C THR A 225 -20.72 -3.50 -8.27
N LYS A 226 -20.15 -3.93 -9.40
CA LYS A 226 -20.06 -5.35 -9.77
C LYS A 226 -18.73 -5.94 -9.35
N GLY A 227 -18.75 -7.20 -8.91
CA GLY A 227 -17.54 -7.89 -8.46
C GLY A 227 -16.89 -7.18 -7.26
N HIS A 228 -17.68 -6.49 -6.44
CA HIS A 228 -17.24 -6.13 -5.10
C HIS A 228 -16.95 -7.40 -4.31
N VAL A 229 -15.87 -7.40 -3.55
CA VAL A 229 -15.50 -8.49 -2.65
C VAL A 229 -14.78 -7.87 -1.46
N SER A 230 -15.20 -8.24 -0.26
CA SER A 230 -14.50 -7.89 0.99
C SER A 230 -14.66 -9.05 1.97
N LEU A 231 -14.11 -10.21 1.60
CA LEU A 231 -14.36 -11.47 2.31
C LEU A 231 -13.06 -12.11 2.80
N GLY A 232 -13.02 -12.45 4.09
CA GLY A 232 -11.92 -13.13 4.75
C GLY A 232 -12.34 -14.44 5.39
N GLY A 233 -11.58 -15.50 5.17
CA GLY A 233 -11.83 -16.83 5.74
C GLY A 233 -10.69 -17.78 5.42
N GLY A 234 -10.54 -18.91 6.12
CA GLY A 234 -9.61 -19.99 5.74
C GLY A 234 -8.12 -19.63 5.56
N GLY A 235 -7.70 -18.40 5.89
CA GLY A 235 -6.35 -17.89 5.61
C GLY A 235 -6.20 -17.03 4.34
N LEU A 236 -7.29 -16.74 3.62
CA LEU A 236 -7.35 -15.84 2.48
C LEU A 236 -8.31 -14.68 2.77
N ALA A 237 -7.83 -13.46 2.57
CA ALA A 237 -8.66 -12.28 2.38
C ALA A 237 -8.73 -11.95 0.88
N LEU A 238 -9.93 -11.86 0.33
CA LEU A 238 -10.18 -11.39 -1.03
C LEU A 238 -10.82 -10.00 -0.96
N VAL A 239 -10.15 -9.01 -1.55
CA VAL A 239 -10.58 -7.61 -1.57
C VAL A 239 -10.69 -7.08 -2.99
N GLY A 240 -11.67 -6.22 -3.24
CA GLY A 240 -11.90 -5.61 -4.54
C GLY A 240 -10.92 -4.48 -4.84
N THR A 241 -10.60 -4.25 -6.12
CA THR A 241 -9.67 -3.20 -6.55
C THR A 241 -10.36 -1.87 -6.88
N GLY A 242 -11.59 -1.65 -6.42
CA GLY A 242 -12.42 -0.53 -6.89
C GLY A 242 -11.81 0.85 -6.65
N ALA A 243 -11.04 1.02 -5.56
CA ALA A 243 -10.29 2.24 -5.27
C ALA A 243 -8.77 2.11 -5.46
N LEU A 244 -8.28 1.04 -6.11
CA LEU A 244 -6.84 0.87 -6.34
C LEU A 244 -6.24 2.03 -7.17
N TYR A 245 -7.06 2.71 -7.98
CA TYR A 245 -6.63 3.87 -8.76
C TYR A 245 -6.10 5.03 -7.91
N SER A 246 -6.55 5.18 -6.65
CA SER A 246 -6.09 6.26 -5.78
C SER A 246 -4.78 5.94 -5.05
N TRP A 247 -4.31 4.69 -5.10
CA TRP A 247 -3.09 4.28 -4.42
C TRP A 247 -1.86 4.81 -5.15
N ALA A 248 -0.83 5.21 -4.41
CA ALA A 248 0.47 5.56 -4.99
C ALA A 248 1.11 4.35 -5.68
N THR A 249 1.79 4.60 -6.79
CA THR A 249 2.53 3.55 -7.50
C THR A 249 3.89 3.30 -6.85
N ASP A 250 4.52 4.35 -6.34
CA ASP A 250 5.83 4.34 -5.72
C ASP A 250 5.78 4.96 -4.31
N VAL A 251 6.73 4.57 -3.44
CA VAL A 251 6.80 5.06 -2.05
C VAL A 251 6.94 6.57 -1.97
N GLU A 252 7.70 7.17 -2.88
CA GLU A 252 7.94 8.61 -2.94
C GLU A 252 6.64 9.41 -3.18
N ASP A 253 5.68 8.81 -3.90
CA ASP A 253 4.40 9.44 -4.23
C ASP A 253 3.33 9.25 -3.14
N VAL A 254 3.59 8.47 -2.09
CA VAL A 254 2.56 8.11 -1.09
C VAL A 254 1.98 9.33 -0.40
N ILE A 255 2.83 10.26 0.06
CA ILE A 255 2.37 11.45 0.75
C ILE A 255 1.62 12.38 -0.20
N GLU A 256 2.07 12.51 -1.45
CA GLU A 256 1.35 13.30 -2.46
C GLU A 256 -0.01 12.68 -2.78
N ALA A 257 -0.10 11.36 -2.92
CA ALA A 257 -1.35 10.65 -3.14
C ALA A 257 -2.34 10.85 -1.97
N MET A 258 -1.85 10.83 -0.72
CA MET A 258 -2.67 11.10 0.48
C MET A 258 -3.14 12.56 0.57
N GLN A 259 -2.41 13.51 -0.03
CA GLN A 259 -2.75 14.93 -0.06
C GLN A 259 -3.55 15.33 -1.31
N ASN A 260 -3.82 14.39 -2.21
CA ASN A 260 -4.49 14.67 -3.46
C ASN A 260 -5.99 14.91 -3.23
N ASN A 261 -6.40 16.17 -3.35
CA ASN A 261 -7.78 16.61 -3.19
C ASN A 261 -8.55 16.68 -4.52
N THR A 262 -8.08 16.00 -5.57
CA THR A 262 -8.80 15.92 -6.86
C THR A 262 -10.12 15.19 -6.65
N PRO A 263 -11.28 15.80 -6.97
CA PRO A 263 -12.57 15.14 -6.83
C PRO A 263 -12.66 13.86 -7.67
N VAL A 264 -13.23 12.81 -7.09
CA VAL A 264 -13.50 11.56 -7.80
C VAL A 264 -14.68 11.74 -8.76
N ASP A 265 -14.54 11.27 -10.00
CA ASP A 265 -15.67 11.19 -10.93
C ASP A 265 -16.59 10.03 -10.55
N THR A 266 -17.54 10.30 -9.67
CA THR A 266 -18.52 9.35 -9.11
C THR A 266 -19.55 8.85 -10.12
N ASN A 267 -19.42 9.20 -11.41
CA ASN A 267 -20.16 8.53 -12.48
C ASN A 267 -19.49 7.21 -12.89
N TYR A 268 -18.16 7.13 -12.80
CA TYR A 268 -17.36 6.03 -13.35
C TYR A 268 -16.40 5.39 -12.36
N LEU A 269 -16.12 6.04 -11.23
CA LEU A 269 -15.15 5.59 -10.24
C LEU A 269 -15.81 5.44 -8.88
N LEU A 270 -15.37 4.40 -8.19
CA LEU A 270 -15.80 4.09 -6.84
C LEU A 270 -15.15 5.06 -5.86
N ASP A 271 -15.96 5.82 -5.13
CA ASP A 271 -15.47 6.71 -4.08
C ASP A 271 -15.67 6.08 -2.69
N PHE A 272 -14.56 5.80 -2.01
CA PHE A 272 -14.53 5.31 -0.62
C PHE A 272 -14.07 6.37 0.39
N SER A 273 -14.04 7.66 0.01
CA SER A 273 -13.70 8.77 0.91
C SER A 273 -14.70 8.95 2.06
N GLY A 274 -15.92 8.41 1.92
CA GLY A 274 -17.03 8.69 2.84
C GLY A 274 -17.55 10.11 2.72
N GLY A 275 -17.32 10.79 1.58
CA GLY A 275 -17.77 12.16 1.32
C GLY A 275 -17.05 13.23 2.13
N ARG A 276 -15.82 12.94 2.58
CA ARG A 276 -14.99 13.82 3.40
C ARG A 276 -13.92 14.52 2.58
#